data_AF-A0A841LD47-F1
#
_entry.id   AF-A0A841LD47-F1
#
_cell.length_a   1.000
_cell.length_b   1.000
_cell.length_c   1.000
_cell.angle_alpha   90.00
_cell.angle_beta   90.00
_cell.angle_gamma   90.00
#
_symmetry.space_group_name_H-M   'P 1'
#
loop_
_entity.id
_entity.type
_entity.pdbx_description
1 polymer ?
#
loop_
_entity_poly.entity_id
_entity_poly.type
_entity_poly.pdbx_seq_one_letter_code
_entity_poly.pdbx_strand_id
1 'polypeptide(L)'
;MQKNITSRYATLKISVLFILASFFLFAIKVRAQSQELPGETINALTGLPVPFVSIGIKNKAIGTVSDSLGRYILSYRQDEISKTDSLIFSAIGFHTVKMDLEQFLSGNKTIMLKELPLQLKTVKIKAEVRKMKSYGRWSANLVFFPAMYKTIPKFSDEKGREQATILKIGPDVYLRKLNFGINRRHFKRIKLRLNVYGIKNGIPDHSLLDKDVVFDVSGSSEQGMPKVQTIDLRPYQIEIKGRKEIAVSLSILELQSLPGDTSRQAFFIPSFPNPLRSSLYRMKSEATWQKVSSSHLLIGIEVSTMKTKKVEEEEQKEENLDETTKVDPEISRALYGNNNGKRIKVAGGEIYYETYGKGSPLILLHGNSESISSFRNQIGPLSEHYQVIAMDTRGHGNSINRNTTAYSYWLFADDLKAVMDSIHIQKASLLGWSDGGNTAIEFALKHPEKIDKMVLMGANIFPGTRAIKEDIVRMFEKRRDSLMNLQDAESNNQLRLTQLVLQEPQINADDLGRISMPTLILAGESDVIKTEHTMLIRALIKSSRAEIIAGEDHYLPLKNPGLFNKIVLDFLADKSEVQ
;
A
#
# COMPACT_ATOMS: atom_id res chain seq x y z
N MET A 1 -64.54 59.34 -40.41
CA MET A 1 -63.12 59.12 -40.77
C MET A 1 -62.33 58.47 -39.63
N GLN A 2 -62.91 57.48 -38.95
CA GLN A 2 -62.37 56.89 -37.71
C GLN A 2 -62.26 55.35 -37.83
N LYS A 3 -61.83 54.90 -39.00
CA LYS A 3 -61.55 53.49 -39.33
C LYS A 3 -60.36 53.49 -40.29
N ASN A 4 -59.14 53.65 -39.77
CA ASN A 4 -57.91 53.31 -40.51
C ASN A 4 -56.59 53.40 -39.70
N ILE A 5 -56.62 53.51 -38.36
CA ILE A 5 -55.37 53.57 -37.56
C ILE A 5 -55.18 52.33 -36.66
N THR A 6 -56.18 51.47 -36.52
CA THR A 6 -56.08 50.26 -35.69
C THR A 6 -55.52 49.02 -36.39
N SER A 7 -55.34 49.04 -37.73
CA SER A 7 -54.90 47.86 -38.49
C SER A 7 -53.40 47.78 -38.76
N ARG A 8 -52.61 48.86 -38.60
CA ARG A 8 -51.16 48.84 -38.87
C ARG A 8 -50.29 48.58 -37.63
N TYR A 9 -50.84 48.70 -36.42
CA TYR A 9 -50.13 48.37 -35.17
C TYR A 9 -50.31 46.91 -34.73
N ALA A 10 -51.29 46.18 -35.27
CA ALA A 10 -51.50 44.77 -34.98
C ALA A 10 -50.60 43.86 -35.83
N THR A 11 -50.39 44.17 -37.11
CA THR A 11 -49.54 43.39 -38.01
C THR A 11 -48.04 43.60 -37.78
N LEU A 12 -47.61 44.76 -37.27
CA LEU A 12 -46.20 44.99 -36.94
C LEU A 12 -45.79 44.35 -35.60
N LYS A 13 -46.72 44.16 -34.65
CA LYS A 13 -46.45 43.48 -33.38
C LYS A 13 -46.40 41.96 -33.52
N ILE A 14 -47.13 41.37 -34.46
CA ILE A 14 -47.12 39.91 -34.69
C ILE A 14 -45.85 39.46 -35.44
N SER A 15 -45.35 40.27 -36.38
CA SER A 15 -44.10 39.96 -37.11
C SER A 15 -42.84 40.16 -36.26
N VAL A 16 -42.83 41.11 -35.32
CA VAL A 16 -41.69 41.31 -34.40
C VAL A 16 -41.69 40.26 -33.28
N LEU A 17 -42.85 39.79 -32.81
CA LEU A 17 -42.92 38.67 -31.87
C LEU A 17 -42.50 37.33 -32.50
N PHE A 18 -42.82 37.09 -33.79
CA PHE A 18 -42.39 35.87 -34.48
C PHE A 18 -40.90 35.89 -34.88
N ILE A 19 -40.31 37.06 -35.15
CA ILE A 19 -38.87 37.18 -35.42
C ILE A 19 -38.04 37.09 -34.12
N LEU A 20 -38.58 37.55 -32.98
CA LEU A 20 -37.97 37.31 -31.66
C LEU A 20 -38.20 35.88 -31.14
N ALA A 21 -39.29 35.21 -31.52
CA ALA A 21 -39.53 33.80 -31.20
C ALA A 21 -38.72 32.84 -32.10
N SER A 22 -38.42 33.23 -33.34
CA SER A 22 -37.58 32.43 -34.26
C SER A 22 -36.08 32.57 -33.98
N PHE A 23 -35.66 33.63 -33.26
CA PHE A 23 -34.31 33.72 -32.67
C PHE A 23 -34.20 33.01 -31.30
N PHE A 24 -35.32 32.52 -30.75
CA PHE A 24 -35.35 31.73 -29.52
C PHE A 24 -35.43 30.21 -29.75
N LEU A 25 -35.33 29.77 -31.00
CA LEU A 25 -35.34 28.36 -31.41
C LEU A 25 -34.00 27.85 -31.95
N PHE A 26 -32.92 28.64 -31.85
CA PHE A 26 -31.57 28.16 -32.12
C PHE A 26 -30.68 28.34 -30.88
N ALA A 27 -30.27 27.20 -30.33
CA ALA A 27 -29.37 27.04 -29.20
C ALA A 27 -29.92 27.46 -27.82
N ILE A 28 -30.96 26.74 -27.35
CA ILE A 28 -30.86 26.23 -25.98
C ILE A 28 -29.62 25.34 -25.98
N LYS A 29 -28.44 25.94 -25.74
CA LYS A 29 -27.32 25.19 -25.19
C LYS A 29 -27.85 24.72 -23.85
N VAL A 30 -28.46 23.54 -23.83
CA VAL A 30 -28.54 22.72 -22.63
C VAL A 30 -27.12 22.74 -22.12
N ARG A 31 -26.85 23.51 -21.06
CA ARG A 31 -25.60 23.37 -20.33
C ARG A 31 -25.67 21.94 -19.82
N ALA A 32 -25.10 21.00 -20.55
CA ALA A 32 -25.16 19.59 -20.20
C ALA A 32 -24.49 19.49 -18.83
N GLN A 33 -25.33 19.31 -17.80
CA GLN A 33 -24.90 19.07 -16.44
C GLN A 33 -24.08 17.77 -16.44
N SER A 34 -22.99 17.75 -15.67
CA SER A 34 -22.20 16.52 -15.48
C SER A 34 -23.12 15.44 -14.91
N GLN A 35 -23.13 14.27 -15.53
CA GLN A 35 -23.80 13.07 -15.03
C GLN A 35 -22.80 12.30 -14.17
N GLU A 36 -23.24 11.83 -13.01
CA GLU A 36 -22.44 10.98 -12.12
C GLU A 36 -22.98 9.56 -12.16
N LEU A 37 -22.10 8.60 -12.46
CA LEU A 37 -22.43 7.18 -12.45
C LEU A 37 -21.64 6.47 -11.35
N PRO A 38 -22.28 6.20 -10.20
CA PRO A 38 -21.67 5.38 -9.18
C PRO A 38 -21.57 3.92 -9.65
N GLY A 39 -20.53 3.23 -9.20
CA GLY A 39 -20.32 1.82 -9.47
C GLY A 39 -19.30 1.21 -8.53
N GLU A 40 -19.01 -0.07 -8.74
CA GLU A 40 -18.13 -0.84 -7.89
C GLU A 40 -17.19 -1.72 -8.73
N THR A 41 -16.02 -2.00 -8.19
CA THR A 41 -15.04 -2.89 -8.80
C THR A 41 -14.76 -4.00 -7.82
N ILE A 42 -14.94 -5.24 -8.27
CA ILE A 42 -14.78 -6.44 -7.45
C ILE A 42 -13.91 -7.46 -8.16
N ASN A 43 -13.28 -8.33 -7.39
CA ASN A 43 -12.54 -9.45 -7.91
C ASN A 43 -13.54 -10.49 -8.41
N ALA A 44 -13.39 -10.92 -9.66
CA ALA A 44 -14.33 -11.84 -10.32
C ALA A 44 -14.45 -13.20 -9.60
N LEU A 45 -13.46 -13.54 -8.77
CA LEU A 45 -13.34 -14.85 -8.14
C LEU A 45 -13.67 -14.81 -6.65
N THR A 46 -13.30 -13.73 -5.94
CA THR A 46 -13.62 -13.59 -4.51
C THR A 46 -14.86 -12.75 -4.23
N GLY A 47 -15.33 -11.96 -5.19
CA GLY A 47 -16.41 -10.99 -4.99
C GLY A 47 -16.03 -9.78 -4.14
N LEU A 48 -14.78 -9.69 -3.66
CA LEU A 48 -14.32 -8.61 -2.80
C LEU A 48 -13.96 -7.36 -3.59
N PRO A 49 -14.03 -6.17 -2.96
CA PRO A 49 -13.60 -4.94 -3.61
C PRO A 49 -12.17 -4.98 -4.14
N VAL A 50 -11.98 -4.49 -5.36
CA VAL A 50 -10.64 -4.21 -5.91
C VAL A 50 -10.39 -2.71 -5.75
N PRO A 51 -9.50 -2.30 -4.83
CA PRO A 51 -9.29 -0.89 -4.57
C PRO A 51 -8.46 -0.24 -5.69
N PHE A 52 -8.65 1.06 -5.88
CA PHE A 52 -7.80 1.89 -6.74
C PHE A 52 -7.70 1.44 -8.21
N VAL A 53 -8.76 0.81 -8.74
CA VAL A 53 -8.89 0.50 -10.16
C VAL A 53 -8.98 1.81 -10.94
N SER A 54 -8.16 1.96 -11.97
CA SER A 54 -8.24 3.09 -12.90
C SER A 54 -9.36 2.86 -13.89
N ILE A 55 -10.24 3.86 -14.05
CA ILE A 55 -11.45 3.76 -14.86
C ILE A 55 -11.43 4.92 -15.82
N GLY A 56 -11.46 4.67 -17.12
CA GLY A 56 -11.37 5.75 -18.09
C GLY A 56 -11.94 5.40 -19.45
N ILE A 57 -12.39 6.44 -20.15
CA ILE A 57 -12.79 6.32 -21.55
C ILE A 57 -11.53 6.48 -22.42
N LYS A 58 -11.29 5.50 -23.28
CA LYS A 58 -10.11 5.46 -24.14
C LYS A 58 -9.93 6.77 -24.92
N ASN A 59 -8.73 7.34 -24.85
CA ASN A 59 -8.32 8.58 -25.51
C ASN A 59 -9.08 9.85 -25.08
N LYS A 60 -9.86 9.80 -24.00
CA LYS A 60 -10.61 10.94 -23.49
C LYS A 60 -10.15 11.33 -22.09
N ALA A 61 -10.26 12.62 -21.78
CA ALA A 61 -9.99 13.15 -20.44
C ALA A 61 -11.14 12.88 -19.45
N ILE A 62 -11.77 11.70 -19.54
CA ILE A 62 -12.93 11.28 -18.75
C ILE A 62 -12.57 9.97 -18.04
N GLY A 63 -12.69 9.96 -16.72
CA GLY A 63 -12.32 8.82 -15.90
C GLY A 63 -12.28 9.15 -14.41
N THR A 64 -12.02 8.13 -13.59
CA THR A 64 -11.85 8.23 -12.14
C THR A 64 -10.99 7.05 -11.65
N VAL A 65 -10.86 6.92 -10.33
CA VAL A 65 -10.23 5.78 -9.67
C VAL A 65 -11.13 5.32 -8.53
N SER A 66 -11.29 4.00 -8.37
CA SER A 66 -12.06 3.45 -7.25
C SER A 66 -11.40 3.72 -5.90
N ASP A 67 -12.19 3.84 -4.84
CA ASP A 67 -11.69 4.02 -3.48
C ASP A 67 -11.16 2.71 -2.87
N SER A 68 -10.78 2.73 -1.59
CA SER A 68 -10.29 1.54 -0.87
C SER A 68 -11.33 0.43 -0.73
N LEU A 69 -12.61 0.74 -0.95
CA LEU A 69 -13.73 -0.20 -0.94
C LEU A 69 -14.20 -0.52 -2.36
N GLY A 70 -13.38 -0.24 -3.38
CA GLY A 70 -13.67 -0.55 -4.78
C GLY A 70 -14.80 0.27 -5.39
N ARG A 71 -15.33 1.28 -4.69
CA ARG A 71 -16.43 2.13 -5.17
C ARG A 71 -15.89 3.27 -6.01
N TYR A 72 -16.60 3.66 -7.06
CA TYR A 72 -16.21 4.76 -7.92
C TYR A 72 -17.40 5.59 -8.35
N ILE A 73 -17.13 6.82 -8.81
CA ILE A 73 -18.11 7.69 -9.45
C ILE A 73 -17.50 8.19 -10.76
N LEU A 74 -18.03 7.72 -11.89
CA LEU A 74 -17.61 8.20 -13.21
C LEU A 74 -18.46 9.42 -13.60
N SER A 75 -17.81 10.58 -13.73
CA SER A 75 -18.47 11.83 -14.12
C SER A 75 -18.21 12.17 -15.59
N TYR A 76 -19.25 12.49 -16.37
CA TYR A 76 -19.12 12.89 -17.78
C TYR A 76 -20.27 13.78 -18.25
N ARG A 77 -20.08 14.47 -19.37
CA ARG A 77 -21.15 15.19 -20.08
C ARG A 77 -21.53 14.46 -21.37
N GLN A 78 -22.81 14.49 -21.71
CA GLN A 78 -23.33 13.78 -22.89
C GLN A 78 -22.72 14.25 -24.21
N ASP A 79 -22.32 15.51 -24.31
CA ASP A 79 -21.64 16.07 -25.50
C ASP A 79 -20.15 15.67 -25.61
N GLU A 80 -19.58 15.03 -24.58
CA GLU A 80 -18.16 14.64 -24.55
C GLU A 80 -17.97 13.13 -24.82
N ILE A 81 -19.05 12.35 -24.82
CA ILE A 81 -19.04 10.90 -25.00
C ILE A 81 -19.74 10.48 -26.30
N SER A 82 -19.33 9.33 -26.82
CA SER A 82 -20.02 8.60 -27.88
C SER A 82 -20.44 7.25 -27.33
N LYS A 83 -21.59 6.72 -27.78
CA LYS A 83 -22.06 5.38 -27.42
C LYS A 83 -21.05 4.27 -27.77
N THR A 84 -20.26 4.50 -28.81
CA THR A 84 -19.20 3.61 -29.30
C THR A 84 -17.85 3.78 -28.59
N ASP A 85 -17.78 4.67 -27.59
CA ASP A 85 -16.56 4.82 -26.81
C ASP A 85 -16.23 3.53 -26.04
N SER A 86 -14.95 3.18 -25.96
CA SER A 86 -14.49 2.07 -25.13
C SER A 86 -14.18 2.55 -23.71
N LEU A 87 -14.84 1.97 -22.73
CA LEU A 87 -14.56 2.13 -21.31
C LEU A 87 -13.56 1.05 -20.86
N ILE A 88 -12.54 1.47 -20.09
CA ILE A 88 -11.43 0.62 -19.68
C ILE A 88 -11.30 0.66 -18.15
N PHE A 89 -11.19 -0.52 -17.55
CA PHE A 89 -10.88 -0.73 -16.14
C PHE A 89 -9.53 -1.43 -16.03
N SER A 90 -8.57 -0.82 -15.36
CA SER A 90 -7.21 -1.34 -15.23
C SER A 90 -6.69 -1.26 -13.79
N ALA A 91 -6.08 -2.35 -13.35
CA ALA A 91 -5.39 -2.46 -12.06
C ALA A 91 -4.18 -3.38 -12.22
N ILE A 92 -3.07 -3.06 -11.54
CA ILE A 92 -1.88 -3.90 -11.56
C ILE A 92 -2.23 -5.24 -10.89
N GLY A 93 -1.82 -6.35 -11.49
CA GLY A 93 -2.19 -7.69 -11.04
C GLY A 93 -3.54 -8.20 -11.55
N PHE A 94 -4.26 -7.44 -12.39
CA PHE A 94 -5.54 -7.85 -12.99
C PHE A 94 -5.54 -7.72 -14.52
N HIS A 95 -6.30 -8.59 -15.18
CA HIS A 95 -6.64 -8.44 -16.57
C HIS A 95 -7.44 -7.15 -16.78
N THR A 96 -7.02 -6.35 -17.75
CA THR A 96 -7.76 -5.15 -18.15
C THR A 96 -9.13 -5.53 -18.70
N VAL A 97 -10.19 -4.95 -18.15
CA VAL A 97 -11.55 -5.09 -18.67
C VAL A 97 -11.81 -3.95 -19.65
N LYS A 98 -12.30 -4.29 -20.84
CA LYS A 98 -12.69 -3.34 -21.89
C LYS A 98 -14.13 -3.63 -22.28
N MET A 99 -14.95 -2.60 -22.36
CA MET A 99 -16.35 -2.73 -22.78
C MET A 99 -16.86 -1.46 -23.46
N ASP A 100 -17.90 -1.60 -24.27
CA ASP A 100 -18.55 -0.47 -24.92
C ASP A 100 -19.31 0.39 -23.90
N LEU A 101 -19.23 1.70 -24.05
CA LEU A 101 -19.85 2.64 -23.13
C LEU A 101 -21.38 2.47 -23.12
N GLU A 102 -22.02 2.24 -24.26
CA GLU A 102 -23.47 2.00 -24.31
C GLU A 102 -23.91 0.74 -23.52
N GLN A 103 -23.13 -0.33 -23.62
CA GLN A 103 -23.37 -1.54 -22.83
C GLN A 103 -23.18 -1.26 -21.34
N PHE A 104 -22.13 -0.53 -20.98
CA PHE A 104 -21.90 -0.13 -19.59
C PHE A 104 -23.04 0.74 -19.06
N LEU A 105 -23.50 1.73 -19.83
CA LEU A 105 -24.57 2.66 -19.43
C LEU A 105 -25.90 1.93 -19.16
N SER A 106 -26.23 0.92 -19.97
CA SER A 106 -27.45 0.11 -19.82
C SER A 106 -27.33 -1.04 -18.80
N GLY A 107 -26.11 -1.49 -18.48
CA GLY A 107 -25.85 -2.66 -17.63
C GLY A 107 -25.62 -2.38 -16.15
N ASN A 108 -25.15 -3.41 -15.42
CA ASN A 108 -24.71 -3.28 -14.04
C ASN A 108 -23.40 -2.47 -13.95
N LYS A 109 -23.29 -1.61 -12.94
CA LYS A 109 -22.12 -0.77 -12.67
C LYS A 109 -21.10 -1.45 -11.73
N THR A 110 -21.33 -2.70 -11.36
CA THR A 110 -20.36 -3.57 -10.70
C THR A 110 -19.50 -4.30 -11.74
N ILE A 111 -18.20 -4.02 -11.75
CA ILE A 111 -17.23 -4.59 -12.69
C ILE A 111 -16.37 -5.63 -12.02
N MET A 112 -16.34 -6.82 -12.62
CA MET A 112 -15.55 -7.95 -12.15
C MET A 112 -14.19 -7.98 -12.85
N LEU A 113 -13.10 -7.87 -12.09
CA LEU A 113 -11.73 -7.98 -12.59
C LEU A 113 -11.15 -9.37 -12.28
N LYS A 114 -10.52 -10.00 -13.28
CA LYS A 114 -9.83 -11.30 -13.12
C LYS A 114 -8.36 -11.07 -12.81
N GLU A 115 -7.81 -11.76 -11.80
CA GLU A 115 -6.39 -11.69 -11.45
C GLU A 115 -5.51 -12.23 -12.58
N LEU A 116 -4.33 -11.62 -12.77
CA LEU A 116 -3.26 -12.17 -13.60
C LEU A 116 -2.50 -13.22 -12.79
N PRO A 117 -2.19 -14.40 -13.36
CA PRO A 117 -1.39 -15.40 -12.68
C PRO A 117 0.03 -14.87 -12.42
N LEU A 118 0.43 -14.82 -11.15
CA LEU A 118 1.78 -14.46 -10.73
C LEU A 118 2.75 -15.59 -11.12
N GLN A 119 3.64 -15.34 -12.07
CA GLN A 119 4.78 -16.23 -12.30
C GLN A 119 5.85 -15.97 -11.24
N LEU A 120 5.99 -16.89 -10.28
CA LEU A 120 7.06 -16.86 -9.29
C LEU A 120 8.40 -17.11 -9.99
N LYS A 121 9.24 -16.09 -10.08
CA LYS A 121 10.62 -16.26 -10.55
C LYS A 121 11.47 -16.77 -9.40
N THR A 122 12.06 -17.95 -9.56
CA THR A 122 13.06 -18.51 -8.64
C THR A 122 14.24 -17.55 -8.51
N VAL A 123 14.44 -16.97 -7.32
CA VAL A 123 15.57 -16.07 -7.05
C VAL A 123 16.77 -16.92 -6.63
N LYS A 124 17.75 -17.10 -7.53
CA LYS A 124 19.08 -17.60 -7.14
C LYS A 124 19.81 -16.48 -6.39
N ILE A 125 19.93 -16.60 -5.06
CA ILE A 125 20.64 -15.62 -4.23
C ILE A 125 22.14 -15.87 -4.35
N LYS A 126 22.86 -15.02 -5.10
CA LYS A 126 24.31 -14.83 -4.97
C LYS A 126 24.58 -13.50 -4.29
N ALA A 127 25.37 -13.51 -3.22
CA ALA A 127 25.84 -12.31 -2.56
C ALA A 127 26.88 -11.62 -3.47
N GLU A 128 26.47 -10.57 -4.17
CA GLU A 128 27.34 -9.82 -5.06
C GLU A 128 27.23 -8.31 -4.83
N VAL A 129 28.38 -7.63 -4.87
CA VAL A 129 28.51 -6.19 -4.63
C VAL A 129 27.78 -5.41 -5.73
N ARG A 130 26.66 -4.77 -5.38
CA ARG A 130 25.88 -3.94 -6.31
C ARG A 130 26.36 -2.50 -6.31
N LYS A 131 26.50 -1.89 -7.49
CA LYS A 131 26.78 -0.46 -7.63
C LYS A 131 25.48 0.34 -7.56
N MET A 132 25.46 1.37 -6.73
CA MET A 132 24.34 2.30 -6.64
C MET A 132 24.50 3.42 -7.67
N LYS A 133 23.39 3.81 -8.30
CA LYS A 133 23.36 4.95 -9.21
C LYS A 133 22.03 5.67 -9.11
N SER A 134 22.09 6.99 -9.21
CA SER A 134 20.92 7.85 -9.17
C SER A 134 20.64 8.44 -10.55
N TYR A 135 19.37 8.43 -10.94
CA TYR A 135 18.87 8.99 -12.19
C TYR A 135 17.78 10.02 -11.89
N GLY A 136 17.56 10.96 -12.82
CA GLY A 136 16.58 12.03 -12.64
C GLY A 136 17.05 13.12 -11.67
N ARG A 137 16.09 13.79 -11.02
CA ARG A 137 16.36 14.95 -10.17
C ARG A 137 16.03 14.69 -8.70
N TRP A 138 16.95 15.10 -7.85
CA TRP A 138 16.92 14.83 -6.41
C TRP A 138 16.66 16.06 -5.55
N SER A 139 17.04 17.23 -6.05
CA SER A 139 16.87 18.51 -5.37
C SER A 139 16.47 19.61 -6.34
N ALA A 140 16.04 20.73 -5.77
CA ALA A 140 15.48 21.85 -6.48
C ALA A 140 16.03 23.17 -5.95
N ASN A 141 16.85 23.85 -6.73
CA ASN A 141 17.31 25.21 -6.42
C ASN A 141 16.46 26.28 -7.12
N LEU A 142 15.73 25.93 -8.19
CA LEU A 142 14.86 26.83 -8.97
C LEU A 142 13.69 26.03 -9.55
N VAL A 143 12.43 26.33 -9.23
CA VAL A 143 11.27 25.54 -9.70
C VAL A 143 10.37 26.32 -10.65
N PHE A 144 9.87 25.64 -11.68
CA PHE A 144 8.90 26.17 -12.63
C PHE A 144 7.61 25.35 -12.63
N PHE A 145 6.49 26.04 -12.87
CA PHE A 145 5.15 25.48 -12.85
C PHE A 145 4.43 25.76 -14.18
N PRO A 146 4.66 24.93 -15.21
CA PRO A 146 4.01 25.05 -16.51
C PRO A 146 2.50 25.23 -16.34
N ALA A 147 1.91 26.22 -17.02
CA ALA A 147 0.48 26.49 -16.94
C ALA A 147 -0.38 25.28 -17.33
N MET A 148 0.15 24.40 -18.20
CA MET A 148 -0.49 23.14 -18.57
C MET A 148 -0.75 22.21 -17.37
N TYR A 149 0.12 22.21 -16.36
CA TYR A 149 -0.11 21.46 -15.10
C TYR A 149 -1.13 22.09 -14.17
N LYS A 150 -1.60 23.30 -14.46
CA LYS A 150 -2.66 23.96 -13.71
C LYS A 150 -4.05 23.76 -14.33
N THR A 151 -4.13 23.10 -15.47
CA THR A 151 -5.42 22.76 -16.09
C THR A 151 -6.12 21.69 -15.24
N ILE A 152 -7.37 21.96 -14.87
CA ILE A 152 -8.19 21.13 -13.99
C ILE A 152 -9.42 20.71 -14.80
N PRO A 153 -9.87 19.45 -14.72
CA PRO A 153 -11.14 19.07 -15.34
C PRO A 153 -12.28 19.85 -14.69
N LYS A 154 -13.04 20.63 -15.47
CA LYS A 154 -14.11 21.48 -14.91
C LYS A 154 -15.23 20.68 -14.22
N PHE A 155 -15.40 19.41 -14.62
CA PHE A 155 -16.57 18.57 -14.33
C PHE A 155 -16.19 17.14 -13.91
N SER A 156 -14.92 16.89 -13.61
CA SER A 156 -14.40 15.58 -13.20
C SER A 156 -13.43 15.77 -12.04
N ASP A 157 -13.31 14.75 -11.18
CA ASP A 157 -12.33 14.75 -10.10
C ASP A 157 -10.87 14.75 -10.63
N GLU A 158 -9.92 14.87 -9.72
CA GLU A 158 -8.47 14.82 -10.01
C GLU A 158 -7.91 13.38 -10.02
N LYS A 159 -8.74 12.37 -9.70
CA LYS A 159 -8.28 10.97 -9.63
C LYS A 159 -7.90 10.47 -11.02
N GLY A 160 -6.83 9.70 -11.09
CA GLY A 160 -6.29 9.16 -12.34
C GLY A 160 -5.46 10.17 -13.15
N ARG A 161 -5.34 11.42 -12.69
CA ARG A 161 -4.41 12.39 -13.28
C ARG A 161 -2.97 11.97 -13.01
N GLU A 162 -2.09 12.15 -13.99
CA GLU A 162 -0.75 11.61 -13.95
C GLU A 162 0.29 12.51 -14.61
N GLN A 163 1.50 12.55 -14.04
CA GLN A 163 2.67 13.22 -14.61
C GLN A 163 3.86 12.28 -14.66
N ALA A 164 4.58 12.31 -15.78
CA ALA A 164 5.71 11.42 -16.05
C ALA A 164 6.96 12.18 -16.52
N THR A 165 8.11 11.59 -16.27
CA THR A 165 9.37 11.99 -16.90
C THR A 165 10.10 10.77 -17.44
N ILE A 166 10.79 10.95 -18.56
CA ILE A 166 11.62 9.90 -19.16
C ILE A 166 13.03 9.97 -18.58
N LEU A 167 13.46 8.85 -18.00
CA LEU A 167 14.79 8.68 -17.42
C LEU A 167 15.59 7.71 -18.28
N LYS A 168 16.76 8.15 -18.73
CA LYS A 168 17.75 7.27 -19.35
C LYS A 168 18.48 6.54 -18.25
N ILE A 169 18.36 5.21 -18.23
CA ILE A 169 18.88 4.33 -17.18
C ILE A 169 19.97 3.41 -17.74
N GLY A 170 20.74 2.79 -16.84
CA GLY A 170 21.63 1.69 -17.22
C GLY A 170 20.82 0.42 -17.51
N PRO A 171 21.42 -0.57 -18.18
CA PRO A 171 20.79 -1.87 -18.34
C PRO A 171 20.64 -2.56 -16.97
N ASP A 172 19.61 -3.40 -16.85
CA ASP A 172 19.42 -4.38 -15.76
C ASP A 172 19.54 -3.76 -14.36
N VAL A 173 18.63 -2.82 -14.09
CA VAL A 173 18.59 -2.06 -12.83
C VAL A 173 17.52 -2.59 -11.89
N TYR A 174 17.80 -2.57 -10.59
CA TYR A 174 16.79 -2.72 -9.54
C TYR A 174 16.45 -1.36 -8.98
N LEU A 175 15.18 -0.97 -8.96
CA LEU A 175 14.74 0.27 -8.32
C LEU A 175 14.86 0.14 -6.79
N ARG A 176 15.45 1.15 -6.16
CA ARG A 176 15.73 1.16 -4.71
C ARG A 176 15.00 2.27 -4.00
N LYS A 177 15.00 3.48 -4.57
CA LYS A 177 14.24 4.62 -4.02
C LYS A 177 13.60 5.41 -5.14
N LEU A 178 12.44 5.98 -4.85
CA LEU A 178 11.83 7.06 -5.61
C LEU A 178 12.01 8.35 -4.81
N ASN A 179 12.37 9.42 -5.49
CA ASN A 179 12.45 10.75 -4.92
C ASN A 179 11.63 11.71 -5.77
N PHE A 180 10.77 12.52 -5.18
CA PHE A 180 9.96 13.46 -5.94
C PHE A 180 9.52 14.67 -5.14
N GLY A 181 9.20 15.77 -5.82
CA GLY A 181 8.62 16.95 -5.16
C GLY A 181 7.11 16.99 -5.29
N ILE A 182 6.44 17.51 -4.26
CA ILE A 182 5.03 17.91 -4.36
C ILE A 182 4.92 19.41 -4.13
N ASN A 183 4.20 20.08 -5.01
CA ASN A 183 3.88 21.50 -4.88
C ASN A 183 2.37 21.74 -4.75
N ARG A 184 1.78 21.19 -3.68
CA ARG A 184 0.42 21.51 -3.24
C ARG A 184 0.50 22.06 -1.81
N ARG A 185 -0.21 23.16 -1.55
CA ARG A 185 -0.05 23.98 -0.32
C ARG A 185 -1.09 23.69 0.77
N HIS A 186 -2.23 23.08 0.41
CA HIS A 186 -3.34 22.85 1.33
C HIS A 186 -3.94 21.47 1.09
N PHE A 187 -3.41 20.44 1.76
CA PHE A 187 -3.99 19.11 1.73
C PHE A 187 -3.67 18.37 3.01
N LYS A 188 -4.62 17.54 3.47
CA LYS A 188 -4.39 16.65 4.60
C LYS A 188 -3.57 15.44 4.15
N ARG A 189 -4.01 14.81 3.05
CA ARG A 189 -3.39 13.59 2.50
C ARG A 189 -3.59 13.50 0.99
N ILE A 190 -2.58 13.04 0.27
CA ILE A 190 -2.71 12.58 -1.13
C ILE A 190 -2.26 11.13 -1.19
N LYS A 191 -3.08 10.25 -1.74
CA LYS A 191 -2.69 8.89 -2.07
C LYS A 191 -2.20 8.85 -3.51
N LEU A 192 -0.96 8.40 -3.72
CA LEU A 192 -0.30 8.37 -5.01
C LEU A 192 0.06 6.94 -5.40
N ARG A 193 0.01 6.65 -6.70
CA ARG A 193 0.56 5.43 -7.31
C ARG A 193 1.78 5.77 -8.14
N LEU A 194 2.88 5.05 -7.92
CA LEU A 194 4.02 5.02 -8.83
C LEU A 194 3.70 4.09 -10.00
N ASN A 195 3.88 4.61 -11.22
CA ASN A 195 3.93 3.78 -12.41
C ASN A 195 5.31 3.87 -13.07
N VAL A 196 5.73 2.76 -13.67
CA VAL A 196 6.95 2.67 -14.47
C VAL A 196 6.57 2.04 -15.79
N TYR A 197 6.85 2.73 -16.90
CA TYR A 197 6.45 2.28 -18.22
C TYR A 197 7.63 2.04 -19.14
N GLY A 198 7.44 1.12 -20.08
CA GLY A 198 8.18 1.11 -21.33
C GLY A 198 7.87 2.37 -22.14
N ILE A 199 8.76 2.70 -23.07
CA ILE A 199 8.61 3.87 -23.94
C ILE A 199 8.42 3.39 -25.37
N LYS A 200 7.44 3.97 -26.05
CA LYS A 200 7.20 3.82 -27.48
C LYS A 200 6.96 5.20 -28.07
N ASN A 201 7.67 5.55 -29.14
CA ASN A 201 7.56 6.85 -29.80
C ASN A 201 7.73 8.06 -28.84
N GLY A 202 8.58 7.93 -27.82
CA GLY A 202 8.86 9.00 -26.86
C GLY A 202 7.76 9.28 -25.85
N ILE A 203 6.78 8.39 -25.70
CA ILE A 203 5.71 8.45 -24.70
C ILE A 203 5.59 7.12 -23.92
N PRO A 204 4.98 7.13 -22.71
CA PRO A 204 4.73 5.92 -21.93
C PRO A 204 3.76 4.98 -22.67
N ASP A 205 4.07 3.69 -22.72
CA ASP A 205 3.30 2.67 -23.45
C ASP A 205 2.64 1.67 -22.48
N HIS A 206 3.33 0.59 -22.12
CA HIS A 206 2.84 -0.43 -21.18
C HIS A 206 3.56 -0.38 -19.83
N SER A 207 2.85 -0.76 -18.76
CA SER A 207 3.43 -0.88 -17.42
C SER A 207 4.52 -1.95 -17.39
N LEU A 208 5.58 -1.66 -16.64
CA LEU A 208 6.66 -2.60 -16.30
C LEU A 208 6.53 -3.13 -14.87
N LEU A 209 5.52 -2.68 -14.13
CA LEU A 209 5.26 -3.13 -12.77
C LEU A 209 4.32 -4.33 -12.77
N ASP A 210 4.70 -5.35 -12.00
CA ASP A 210 3.91 -6.53 -11.67
C ASP A 210 3.20 -6.39 -10.31
N LYS A 211 3.65 -5.45 -9.47
CA LYS A 211 3.07 -5.11 -8.16
C LYS A 211 2.65 -3.66 -8.11
N ASP A 212 1.51 -3.40 -7.48
CA ASP A 212 1.03 -2.03 -7.28
C ASP A 212 1.89 -1.32 -6.22
N VAL A 213 2.27 -0.07 -6.51
CA VAL A 213 3.14 0.75 -5.63
C VAL A 213 2.35 1.98 -5.24
N VAL A 214 1.66 1.90 -4.10
CA VAL A 214 0.78 2.95 -3.58
C VAL A 214 1.31 3.45 -2.25
N PHE A 215 1.33 4.77 -2.07
CA PHE A 215 1.77 5.40 -0.84
C PHE A 215 1.01 6.69 -0.55
N ASP A 216 0.90 7.03 0.73
CA ASP A 216 0.32 8.28 1.18
C ASP A 216 1.38 9.35 1.36
N VAL A 217 1.03 10.58 1.00
CA VAL A 217 1.81 11.76 1.31
C VAL A 217 0.96 12.72 2.13
N SER A 218 1.46 13.09 3.29
CA SER A 218 0.85 14.08 4.17
C SER A 218 1.36 15.47 3.84
N GLY A 219 0.45 16.44 3.75
CA GLY A 219 0.78 17.85 3.50
C GLY A 219 0.96 18.61 4.80
N SER A 220 1.67 19.74 4.75
CA SER A 220 1.67 20.77 5.80
C SER A 220 1.16 22.10 5.22
N SER A 221 0.61 22.97 6.07
CA SER A 221 0.14 24.31 5.71
C SER A 221 1.26 25.37 5.63
N GLU A 222 2.52 24.94 5.67
CA GLU A 222 3.68 25.84 5.75
C GLU A 222 4.05 26.42 4.38
N GLN A 223 4.41 27.71 4.36
CA GLN A 223 4.90 28.38 3.15
C GLN A 223 6.36 27.99 2.89
N GLY A 224 6.71 27.58 1.67
CA GLY A 224 8.11 27.25 1.32
C GLY A 224 8.30 26.54 -0.03
N MET A 225 9.55 26.16 -0.31
CA MET A 225 9.94 25.36 -1.48
C MET A 225 9.28 23.96 -1.46
N PRO A 226 9.09 23.29 -2.62
CA PRO A 226 8.47 21.98 -2.68
C PRO A 226 9.18 20.98 -1.75
N LYS A 227 8.43 20.35 -0.84
CA LYS A 227 8.97 19.31 0.02
C LYS A 227 9.27 18.08 -0.82
N VAL A 228 10.53 17.67 -0.82
CA VAL A 228 10.96 16.43 -1.43
C VAL A 228 10.49 15.26 -0.56
N GLN A 229 9.87 14.28 -1.21
CA GLN A 229 9.41 13.02 -0.65
C GLN A 229 10.31 11.91 -1.17
N THR A 230 10.67 10.98 -0.30
CA THR A 230 11.46 9.80 -0.66
C THR A 230 10.70 8.54 -0.26
N ILE A 231 10.53 7.63 -1.21
CA ILE A 231 9.83 6.35 -1.02
C ILE A 231 10.83 5.22 -1.24
N ASP A 232 10.90 4.29 -0.30
CA ASP A 232 11.70 3.07 -0.44
C ASP A 232 10.99 2.10 -1.41
N LEU A 233 11.68 1.75 -2.50
CA LEU A 233 11.19 0.83 -3.52
C LEU A 233 11.74 -0.59 -3.36
N ARG A 234 12.71 -0.82 -2.45
CA ARG A 234 13.27 -2.15 -2.17
C ARG A 234 12.21 -3.22 -1.87
N PRO A 235 11.12 -2.95 -1.10
CA PRO A 235 10.11 -3.97 -0.80
C PRO A 235 9.41 -4.51 -2.05
N TYR A 236 9.34 -3.71 -3.11
CA TYR A 236 8.63 -4.07 -4.34
C TYR A 236 9.50 -4.88 -5.31
N GLN A 237 10.82 -4.96 -5.07
CA GLN A 237 11.78 -5.73 -5.88
C GLN A 237 11.70 -5.46 -7.39
N ILE A 238 11.44 -4.21 -7.78
CA ILE A 238 11.19 -3.83 -9.17
C ILE A 238 12.49 -3.92 -9.96
N GLU A 239 12.53 -4.86 -10.90
CA GLU A 239 13.66 -5.11 -11.80
C GLU A 239 13.31 -4.65 -13.22
N ILE A 240 14.18 -3.84 -13.81
CA ILE A 240 14.05 -3.35 -15.18
C ILE A 240 15.18 -3.95 -16.02
N LYS A 241 14.86 -5.00 -16.79
CA LYS A 241 15.81 -5.68 -17.69
C LYS A 241 15.82 -5.12 -19.10
N GLY A 242 17.00 -5.06 -19.70
CA GLY A 242 17.18 -4.82 -21.14
C GLY A 242 16.68 -3.45 -21.66
N ARG A 243 16.48 -2.46 -20.78
CA ARG A 243 15.98 -1.13 -21.16
C ARG A 243 17.02 -0.05 -20.91
N LYS A 244 17.12 0.89 -21.86
CA LYS A 244 18.00 2.07 -21.77
C LYS A 244 17.26 3.31 -21.27
N GLU A 245 15.93 3.27 -21.29
CA GLU A 245 15.08 4.33 -20.80
C GLU A 245 13.74 3.78 -20.30
N ILE A 246 13.17 4.48 -19.33
CA ILE A 246 11.85 4.22 -18.77
C ILE A 246 11.13 5.54 -18.51
N ALA A 247 9.81 5.52 -18.56
CA ALA A 247 9.00 6.61 -18.02
C ALA A 247 8.66 6.31 -16.57
N VAL A 248 8.94 7.24 -15.67
CA VAL A 248 8.56 7.19 -14.26
C VAL A 248 7.50 8.23 -14.03
N SER A 249 6.38 7.84 -13.43
CA SER A 249 5.24 8.73 -13.23
C SER A 249 4.56 8.53 -11.88
N LEU A 250 3.81 9.56 -11.47
CA LEU A 250 2.92 9.49 -10.32
C LEU A 250 1.51 9.86 -10.74
N SER A 251 0.56 9.03 -10.31
CA SER A 251 -0.87 9.24 -10.51
C SER A 251 -1.61 9.44 -9.18
N ILE A 252 -2.64 10.27 -9.21
CA ILE A 252 -3.47 10.57 -8.03
C ILE A 252 -4.53 9.47 -7.90
N LEU A 253 -4.58 8.79 -6.75
CA LEU A 253 -5.66 7.84 -6.44
C LEU A 253 -6.73 8.47 -5.56
N GLU A 254 -6.31 9.28 -4.58
CA GLU A 254 -7.20 9.92 -3.62
C GLU A 254 -6.61 11.25 -3.18
N LEU A 255 -7.49 12.22 -2.90
CA LEU A 255 -7.10 13.55 -2.48
C LEU A 255 -8.00 14.01 -1.32
N GLN A 256 -7.41 14.19 -0.15
CA GLN A 256 -8.09 14.77 1.00
C GLN A 256 -7.63 16.21 1.18
N SER A 257 -8.51 17.16 0.87
CA SER A 257 -8.29 18.59 1.10
C SER A 257 -8.40 18.94 2.59
N LEU A 258 -7.81 20.07 2.99
CA LEU A 258 -8.02 20.64 4.33
C LEU A 258 -9.42 21.27 4.43
N PRO A 259 -10.02 21.38 5.63
CA PRO A 259 -11.27 22.11 5.81
C PRO A 259 -11.17 23.55 5.27
N GLY A 260 -12.16 23.97 4.48
CA GLY A 260 -12.18 25.31 3.87
C GLY A 260 -11.33 25.48 2.61
N ASP A 261 -10.56 24.47 2.18
CA ASP A 261 -9.85 24.51 0.91
C ASP A 261 -10.84 24.38 -0.26
N THR A 262 -11.17 25.52 -0.87
CA THR A 262 -11.99 25.62 -2.08
C THR A 262 -11.16 25.53 -3.35
N SER A 263 -9.83 25.36 -3.24
CA SER A 263 -8.96 25.26 -4.40
C SER A 263 -9.27 23.97 -5.16
N ARG A 264 -9.58 24.13 -6.45
CA ARG A 264 -9.69 22.99 -7.37
C ARG A 264 -8.32 22.48 -7.85
N GLN A 265 -7.22 23.12 -7.42
CA GLN A 265 -5.87 22.81 -7.88
C GLN A 265 -5.25 21.72 -7.02
N ALA A 266 -5.15 20.51 -7.57
CA ALA A 266 -4.44 19.40 -6.96
C ALA A 266 -3.13 19.08 -7.70
N PHE A 267 -2.21 18.52 -6.91
CA PHE A 267 -0.96 17.83 -7.25
C PHE A 267 -0.38 18.13 -8.65
N PHE A 268 0.73 18.85 -8.65
CA PHE A 268 1.72 18.67 -9.70
C PHE A 268 3.12 18.60 -9.11
N ILE A 269 3.93 17.76 -9.72
CA ILE A 269 5.35 17.64 -9.46
C ILE A 269 6.01 18.87 -10.09
N PRO A 270 6.82 19.64 -9.33
CA PRO A 270 7.58 20.75 -9.88
C PRO A 270 8.38 20.32 -11.10
N SER A 271 8.54 21.22 -12.04
CA SER A 271 9.41 20.98 -13.19
C SER A 271 10.47 22.04 -13.32
N PHE A 272 11.48 21.75 -14.13
CA PHE A 272 12.60 22.65 -14.39
C PHE A 272 12.72 22.86 -15.89
N PRO A 273 13.06 24.08 -16.33
CA PRO A 273 13.45 24.32 -17.71
C PRO A 273 14.61 23.40 -18.12
N ASN A 274 14.41 22.60 -19.16
CA ASN A 274 15.48 21.77 -19.73
C ASN A 274 15.24 21.57 -21.23
N PRO A 275 15.99 22.25 -22.12
CA PRO A 275 15.70 22.26 -23.57
C PRO A 275 15.83 20.89 -24.24
N LEU A 276 16.55 19.94 -23.62
CA LEU A 276 16.79 18.60 -24.15
C LEU A 276 15.79 17.56 -23.64
N ARG A 277 14.88 17.96 -22.75
CA ARG A 277 13.94 17.04 -22.11
C ARG A 277 12.52 17.53 -22.23
N SER A 278 11.61 16.59 -22.08
CA SER A 278 10.20 16.89 -21.95
C SER A 278 9.63 16.07 -20.81
N SER A 279 8.70 16.68 -20.11
CA SER A 279 7.85 15.99 -19.17
C SER A 279 6.52 15.72 -19.85
N LEU A 280 5.75 14.81 -19.28
CA LEU A 280 4.54 14.28 -19.88
C LEU A 280 3.45 14.33 -18.83
N TYR A 281 2.20 14.51 -19.26
CA TYR A 281 1.06 14.41 -18.37
C TYR A 281 -0.17 13.93 -19.11
N ARG A 282 -1.13 13.41 -18.36
CA ARG A 282 -2.47 13.11 -18.86
C ARG A 282 -3.48 13.41 -17.76
N MET A 283 -4.66 13.83 -18.17
CA MET A 283 -5.71 14.24 -17.22
C MET A 283 -6.40 13.05 -16.56
N LYS A 284 -6.39 11.89 -17.22
CA LYS A 284 -6.97 10.62 -16.77
C LYS A 284 -6.13 9.45 -17.27
N SER A 285 -6.27 8.29 -16.63
CA SER A 285 -5.49 7.07 -16.92
C SER A 285 -5.61 6.59 -18.36
N GLU A 286 -6.69 6.91 -19.07
CA GLU A 286 -6.90 6.50 -20.46
C GLU A 286 -6.84 7.68 -21.45
N ALA A 287 -6.54 8.89 -20.95
CA ALA A 287 -6.36 10.06 -21.80
C ALA A 287 -5.01 10.01 -22.53
N THR A 288 -4.96 10.62 -23.72
CA THR A 288 -3.73 10.77 -24.49
C THR A 288 -2.67 11.54 -23.69
N TRP A 289 -1.44 11.02 -23.69
CA TRP A 289 -0.29 11.73 -23.14
C TRP A 289 -0.04 13.04 -23.87
N GLN A 290 0.12 14.11 -23.09
CA GLN A 290 0.50 15.42 -23.57
C GLN A 290 1.94 15.72 -23.16
N LYS A 291 2.69 16.31 -24.07
CA LYS A 291 4.10 16.63 -23.91
C LYS A 291 4.27 18.08 -23.49
N VAL A 292 5.08 18.30 -22.45
CA VAL A 292 5.53 19.63 -22.04
C VAL A 292 7.00 19.77 -22.45
N SER A 293 7.22 20.51 -23.54
CA SER A 293 8.55 20.81 -24.05
C SER A 293 9.38 21.60 -23.05
N SER A 294 10.71 21.48 -23.16
CA SER A 294 11.67 22.20 -22.33
C SER A 294 11.44 22.01 -20.82
N SER A 295 11.08 20.80 -20.40
CA SER A 295 10.65 20.54 -19.03
C SER A 295 11.16 19.20 -18.52
N HIS A 296 11.60 19.17 -17.26
CA HIS A 296 12.03 17.96 -16.57
C HIS A 296 11.45 17.96 -15.16
N LEU A 297 10.76 16.90 -14.74
CA LEU A 297 10.11 16.86 -13.43
C LEU A 297 11.13 16.67 -12.30
N LEU A 298 10.77 17.14 -11.10
CA LEU A 298 11.41 16.76 -9.85
C LEU A 298 11.04 15.33 -9.50
N ILE A 299 11.53 14.38 -10.29
CA ILE A 299 11.46 12.94 -10.06
C ILE A 299 12.86 12.38 -10.25
N GLY A 300 13.32 11.63 -9.27
CA GLY A 300 14.57 10.88 -9.28
C GLY A 300 14.33 9.45 -8.83
N ILE A 301 15.17 8.54 -9.31
CA ILE A 301 15.21 7.15 -8.84
C ILE A 301 16.64 6.81 -8.46
N GLU A 302 16.79 6.07 -7.37
CA GLU A 302 18.04 5.41 -7.02
C GLU A 302 17.89 3.95 -7.41
N VAL A 303 18.90 3.41 -8.06
CA VAL A 303 18.90 2.04 -8.54
C VAL A 303 20.20 1.34 -8.17
N SER A 304 20.17 0.02 -8.19
CA SER A 304 21.38 -0.81 -8.07
C SER A 304 21.57 -1.69 -9.31
N THR A 305 22.80 -1.79 -9.82
CA THR A 305 23.19 -2.68 -10.94
C THR A 305 24.17 -3.75 -10.47
N MET A 306 24.17 -4.91 -11.13
CA MET A 306 25.20 -5.94 -10.91
C MET A 306 26.54 -5.55 -11.55
N LYS A 307 27.65 -6.03 -10.98
CA LYS A 307 29.00 -5.77 -11.49
C LYS A 307 29.32 -6.87 -12.51
N THR A 308 29.40 -6.54 -13.80
CA THR A 308 29.88 -7.48 -14.81
C THR A 308 31.36 -7.79 -14.53
N LYS A 309 31.66 -8.97 -13.99
CA LYS A 309 32.95 -9.60 -14.24
C LYS A 309 32.87 -10.19 -15.65
N LYS A 310 33.84 -9.88 -16.51
CA LYS A 310 34.13 -10.73 -17.68
C LYS A 310 34.47 -12.11 -17.11
N VAL A 311 33.66 -13.11 -17.40
CA VAL A 311 33.98 -14.51 -17.15
C VAL A 311 33.79 -15.19 -18.49
N GLU A 312 34.89 -15.80 -18.94
CA GLU A 312 34.98 -16.65 -20.12
C GLU A 312 34.04 -17.85 -19.97
N GLU A 313 33.58 -18.35 -21.12
CA GLU A 313 32.65 -19.45 -21.25
C GLU A 313 33.21 -20.73 -20.64
N GLU A 314 32.53 -21.29 -19.64
CA GLU A 314 32.63 -22.71 -19.31
C GLU A 314 31.22 -23.30 -19.23
N GLU A 315 30.92 -24.15 -20.21
CA GLU A 315 29.76 -25.04 -20.23
C GLU A 315 29.83 -26.04 -19.07
N GLN A 316 28.80 -26.09 -18.22
CA GLN A 316 28.55 -27.27 -17.39
C GLN A 316 27.06 -27.59 -17.31
N LYS A 317 26.72 -28.64 -18.08
CA LYS A 317 25.80 -29.77 -17.86
C LYS A 317 24.61 -29.57 -16.91
N GLU A 318 23.43 -29.65 -17.51
CA GLU A 318 22.14 -29.92 -16.85
C GLU A 318 22.11 -31.33 -16.26
N GLU A 319 21.82 -31.43 -14.96
CA GLU A 319 21.25 -32.63 -14.35
C GLU A 319 19.76 -32.39 -14.12
N ASN A 320 18.93 -33.26 -14.70
CA ASN A 320 17.49 -33.33 -14.49
C ASN A 320 17.18 -33.74 -13.05
N LEU A 321 16.30 -33.00 -12.38
CA LEU A 321 15.61 -33.46 -11.18
C LEU A 321 14.10 -33.41 -11.43
N ASP A 322 13.50 -34.58 -11.30
CA ASP A 322 12.10 -34.92 -11.56
C ASP A 322 11.10 -33.93 -10.92
N GLU A 323 10.19 -33.43 -11.76
CA GLU A 323 8.92 -32.84 -11.37
C GLU A 323 7.98 -33.95 -10.88
N THR A 324 7.72 -34.04 -9.57
CA THR A 324 6.40 -34.50 -9.08
C THR A 324 6.15 -34.06 -7.64
N THR A 325 5.62 -32.84 -7.48
CA THR A 325 4.73 -32.54 -6.35
C THR A 325 3.57 -31.71 -6.89
N LYS A 326 2.47 -32.39 -7.18
CA LYS A 326 1.17 -31.76 -7.46
C LYS A 326 0.72 -31.04 -6.19
N VAL A 327 0.80 -29.72 -6.18
CA VAL A 327 0.18 -28.89 -5.15
C VAL A 327 -1.32 -28.82 -5.47
N ASP A 328 -2.12 -29.19 -4.48
CA ASP A 328 -3.58 -29.19 -4.51
C ASP A 328 -4.13 -27.77 -4.79
N PRO A 329 -4.97 -27.56 -5.82
CA PRO A 329 -5.55 -26.25 -6.15
C PRO A 329 -6.54 -25.69 -5.11
N GLU A 330 -6.96 -26.45 -4.10
CA GLU A 330 -8.00 -26.01 -3.15
C GLU A 330 -7.53 -25.06 -2.02
N ILE A 331 -6.21 -24.84 -1.84
CA ILE A 331 -5.70 -24.03 -0.70
C ILE A 331 -5.41 -22.56 -1.10
N SER A 332 -5.79 -22.15 -2.31
CA SER A 332 -5.68 -20.74 -2.74
C SER A 332 -7.02 -19.99 -2.54
N ARG A 333 -7.08 -19.14 -1.50
CA ARG A 333 -8.01 -18.00 -1.26
C ARG A 333 -8.82 -18.04 0.04
N ALA A 334 -8.15 -18.05 1.18
CA ALA A 334 -8.73 -17.55 2.43
C ALA A 334 -8.06 -16.19 2.72
N LEU A 335 -8.82 -15.09 2.85
CA LEU A 335 -8.25 -13.81 3.29
C LEU A 335 -8.07 -13.88 4.78
N TYR A 336 -6.88 -14.33 5.20
CA TYR A 336 -6.48 -14.38 6.60
C TYR A 336 -6.84 -13.09 7.32
N GLY A 337 -7.56 -13.23 8.42
CA GLY A 337 -8.11 -12.13 9.22
C GLY A 337 -9.57 -11.82 8.91
N ASN A 338 -10.17 -12.27 7.81
CA ASN A 338 -11.59 -12.05 7.45
C ASN A 338 -12.31 -13.34 7.02
N ASN A 339 -11.84 -14.49 7.49
CA ASN A 339 -12.45 -15.79 7.20
C ASN A 339 -13.49 -16.18 8.28
N ASN A 340 -13.88 -17.45 8.35
CA ASN A 340 -14.75 -17.98 9.42
C ASN A 340 -14.00 -18.12 10.76
N GLY A 341 -13.30 -17.06 11.20
CA GLY A 341 -12.67 -17.04 12.51
C GLY A 341 -13.68 -16.98 13.64
N LYS A 342 -13.19 -17.23 14.84
CA LYS A 342 -14.01 -17.28 16.06
C LYS A 342 -13.65 -16.12 16.96
N ARG A 343 -14.63 -15.68 17.74
CA ARG A 343 -14.40 -14.74 18.83
C ARG A 343 -14.60 -15.41 20.17
N ILE A 344 -13.73 -15.09 21.10
CA ILE A 344 -13.93 -15.41 22.51
C ILE A 344 -14.21 -14.15 23.29
N LYS A 345 -15.01 -14.27 24.34
CA LYS A 345 -15.25 -13.17 25.27
C LYS A 345 -14.10 -13.10 26.26
N VAL A 346 -13.57 -11.89 26.46
CA VAL A 346 -12.60 -11.56 27.49
C VAL A 346 -13.12 -10.38 28.31
N ALA A 347 -12.48 -10.09 29.45
CA ALA A 347 -12.86 -8.93 30.25
C ALA A 347 -12.76 -7.65 29.41
N GLY A 348 -13.88 -6.96 29.21
CA GLY A 348 -13.95 -5.70 28.47
C GLY A 348 -13.85 -5.80 26.94
N GLY A 349 -13.96 -6.99 26.33
CA GLY A 349 -13.81 -7.13 24.89
C GLY A 349 -14.06 -8.53 24.31
N GLU A 350 -13.73 -8.68 23.05
CA GLU A 350 -13.72 -9.96 22.33
C GLU A 350 -12.42 -10.10 21.54
N ILE A 351 -11.83 -11.29 21.55
CA ILE A 351 -10.62 -11.60 20.81
C ILE A 351 -10.97 -12.50 19.64
N TYR A 352 -10.65 -12.02 18.44
CA TYR A 352 -10.80 -12.76 17.20
C TYR A 352 -9.54 -13.59 16.90
N TYR A 353 -9.75 -14.83 16.51
CA TYR A 353 -8.68 -15.70 16.03
C TYR A 353 -9.17 -16.62 14.92
N GLU A 354 -8.22 -17.12 14.14
CA GLU A 354 -8.44 -18.09 13.09
C GLU A 354 -7.51 -19.29 13.30
N THR A 355 -7.90 -20.45 12.77
CA THR A 355 -7.13 -21.70 12.89
C THR A 355 -6.96 -22.34 11.53
N TYR A 356 -5.73 -22.76 11.22
CA TYR A 356 -5.34 -23.34 9.95
C TYR A 356 -4.46 -24.56 10.15
N GLY A 357 -4.50 -25.51 9.22
CA GLY A 357 -3.68 -26.70 9.28
C GLY A 357 -4.03 -27.63 10.45
N LYS A 358 -3.12 -28.56 10.72
CA LYS A 358 -3.21 -29.58 11.78
C LYS A 358 -1.81 -29.84 12.32
N GLY A 359 -1.71 -30.50 13.48
CA GLY A 359 -0.43 -30.86 14.09
C GLY A 359 -0.17 -30.06 15.37
N SER A 360 1.11 -29.87 15.71
CA SER A 360 1.49 -29.14 16.92
C SER A 360 1.00 -27.67 16.85
N PRO A 361 0.44 -27.11 17.93
CA PRO A 361 -0.06 -25.74 17.93
C PRO A 361 1.05 -24.71 17.76
N LEU A 362 0.86 -23.77 16.83
CA LEU A 362 1.71 -22.61 16.60
C LEU A 362 0.86 -21.35 16.60
N ILE A 363 1.06 -20.47 17.57
CA ILE A 363 0.28 -19.22 17.70
C ILE A 363 1.05 -18.07 17.08
N LEU A 364 0.38 -17.28 16.23
CA LEU A 364 0.95 -16.09 15.57
C LEU A 364 0.42 -14.81 16.20
N LEU A 365 1.32 -13.91 16.60
CA LEU A 365 1.03 -12.63 17.24
C LEU A 365 1.62 -11.48 16.41
N HIS A 366 0.76 -10.60 15.89
CA HIS A 366 1.12 -9.55 14.92
C HIS A 366 1.67 -8.27 15.59
N GLY A 367 2.19 -7.34 14.79
CA GLY A 367 2.74 -6.06 15.27
C GLY A 367 1.69 -4.99 15.61
N ASN A 368 2.15 -3.82 16.06
CA ASN A 368 1.25 -2.70 16.39
C ASN A 368 0.55 -2.14 15.15
N SER A 369 -0.72 -1.75 15.28
CA SER A 369 -1.56 -1.27 14.17
C SER A 369 -1.71 -2.28 13.01
N GLU A 370 -1.47 -3.57 13.27
CA GLU A 370 -1.61 -4.66 12.29
C GLU A 370 -2.82 -5.57 12.58
N SER A 371 -2.85 -6.76 11.99
CA SER A 371 -3.87 -7.81 12.19
C SER A 371 -3.31 -9.18 11.74
N ILE A 372 -4.10 -10.25 11.87
CA ILE A 372 -3.82 -11.59 11.31
C ILE A 372 -3.34 -11.52 9.85
N SER A 373 -3.88 -10.59 9.05
CA SER A 373 -3.51 -10.43 7.63
C SER A 373 -2.03 -10.08 7.39
N SER A 374 -1.32 -9.60 8.42
CA SER A 374 0.13 -9.42 8.38
C SER A 374 0.87 -10.72 8.15
N PHE A 375 0.36 -11.84 8.65
CA PHE A 375 0.94 -13.17 8.47
C PHE A 375 0.46 -13.88 7.21
N ARG A 376 -0.15 -13.19 6.24
CA ARG A 376 -0.68 -13.82 5.02
C ARG A 376 0.34 -14.67 4.25
N ASN A 377 1.63 -14.33 4.34
CA ASN A 377 2.70 -15.08 3.68
C ASN A 377 3.30 -16.20 4.56
N GLN A 378 2.93 -16.23 5.85
CA GLN A 378 3.39 -17.19 6.84
C GLN A 378 2.34 -18.30 7.04
N ILE A 379 1.06 -17.94 7.14
CA ILE A 379 0.00 -18.87 7.56
C ILE A 379 -0.06 -20.11 6.64
N GLY A 380 -0.07 -19.92 5.32
CA GLY A 380 -0.11 -21.04 4.36
C GLY A 380 1.06 -22.03 4.58
N PRO A 381 2.31 -21.61 4.35
CA PRO A 381 3.48 -22.48 4.52
C PRO A 381 3.63 -23.07 5.93
N LEU A 382 3.30 -22.33 6.99
CA LEU A 382 3.38 -22.85 8.36
C LEU A 382 2.26 -23.88 8.64
N SER A 383 1.07 -23.68 8.06
CA SER A 383 -0.08 -24.57 8.27
C SER A 383 0.05 -25.95 7.62
N GLU A 384 1.02 -26.11 6.70
CA GLU A 384 1.40 -27.42 6.15
C GLU A 384 2.05 -28.34 7.21
N HIS A 385 2.61 -27.75 8.27
CA HIS A 385 3.37 -28.47 9.31
C HIS A 385 2.78 -28.33 10.72
N TYR A 386 2.03 -27.25 10.98
CA TYR A 386 1.53 -26.90 12.30
C TYR A 386 0.03 -26.61 12.28
N GLN A 387 -0.61 -26.77 13.44
CA GLN A 387 -1.91 -26.15 13.69
C GLN A 387 -1.68 -24.67 13.98
N VAL A 388 -1.78 -23.82 12.96
CA VAL A 388 -1.55 -22.38 13.07
C VAL A 388 -2.79 -21.71 13.67
N ILE A 389 -2.62 -21.03 14.80
CA ILE A 389 -3.65 -20.18 15.41
C ILE A 389 -3.21 -18.73 15.29
N ALA A 390 -3.82 -17.97 14.39
CA ALA A 390 -3.51 -16.56 14.21
C ALA A 390 -4.53 -15.71 14.97
N MET A 391 -4.07 -14.78 15.81
CA MET A 391 -4.91 -13.97 16.68
C MET A 391 -4.79 -12.49 16.36
N ASP A 392 -5.91 -11.77 16.32
CA ASP A 392 -5.93 -10.32 16.39
C ASP A 392 -5.83 -9.89 17.85
N THR A 393 -4.78 -9.17 18.23
CA THR A 393 -4.66 -8.66 19.60
C THR A 393 -5.75 -7.63 19.88
N ARG A 394 -6.09 -7.43 21.15
CA ARG A 394 -7.16 -6.52 21.55
C ARG A 394 -6.93 -5.11 20.97
N GLY A 395 -7.97 -4.55 20.36
CA GLY A 395 -7.91 -3.22 19.73
C GLY A 395 -7.35 -3.22 18.31
N HIS A 396 -7.07 -4.39 17.74
CA HIS A 396 -6.60 -4.58 16.37
C HIS A 396 -7.53 -5.50 15.57
N GLY A 397 -7.42 -5.40 14.24
CA GLY A 397 -8.14 -6.26 13.30
C GLY A 397 -9.62 -6.40 13.64
N ASN A 398 -10.06 -7.64 13.81
CA ASN A 398 -11.43 -8.01 14.14
C ASN A 398 -11.69 -8.23 15.64
N SER A 399 -10.71 -7.93 16.51
CA SER A 399 -10.90 -7.96 17.96
C SER A 399 -11.58 -6.68 18.45
N ILE A 400 -12.53 -6.82 19.37
CA ILE A 400 -13.30 -5.71 19.92
C ILE A 400 -12.75 -5.34 21.29
N ASN A 401 -12.41 -4.07 21.48
CA ASN A 401 -12.23 -3.50 22.81
C ASN A 401 -13.40 -2.57 23.14
N ARG A 402 -14.10 -2.86 24.25
CA ARG A 402 -15.20 -2.02 24.75
C ARG A 402 -14.76 -1.11 25.90
N ASN A 403 -13.52 -1.24 26.37
CA ASN A 403 -12.97 -0.44 27.44
C ASN A 403 -12.13 0.74 26.90
N THR A 404 -11.98 1.78 27.70
CA THR A 404 -11.17 2.97 27.44
C THR A 404 -9.81 2.93 28.15
N THR A 405 -9.53 1.90 28.96
CA THR A 405 -8.24 1.72 29.64
C THR A 405 -7.07 1.66 28.67
N ALA A 406 -5.89 2.07 29.13
CA ALA A 406 -4.64 1.91 28.40
C ALA A 406 -4.37 0.44 28.07
N TYR A 407 -3.69 0.20 26.95
CA TYR A 407 -3.20 -1.12 26.60
C TYR A 407 -1.87 -1.40 27.30
N SER A 408 -1.60 -2.67 27.52
CA SER A 408 -0.31 -3.18 27.98
C SER A 408 -0.08 -4.57 27.39
N TYR A 409 1.18 -4.98 27.27
CA TYR A 409 1.49 -6.32 26.75
C TYR A 409 1.12 -7.43 27.75
N TRP A 410 1.08 -7.16 29.06
CA TRP A 410 0.53 -8.13 30.04
C TRP A 410 -0.97 -8.41 29.78
N LEU A 411 -1.73 -7.40 29.35
CA LEU A 411 -3.15 -7.55 29.04
C LEU A 411 -3.32 -8.41 27.78
N PHE A 412 -2.48 -8.19 26.78
CA PHE A 412 -2.47 -9.01 25.58
C PHE A 412 -2.02 -10.45 25.86
N ALA A 413 -1.12 -10.68 26.82
CA ALA A 413 -0.75 -12.01 27.29
C ALA A 413 -1.92 -12.73 27.99
N ASP A 414 -2.72 -12.00 28.79
CA ASP A 414 -3.96 -12.55 29.37
C ASP A 414 -5.00 -12.92 28.32
N ASP A 415 -5.12 -12.11 27.27
CA ASP A 415 -5.98 -12.40 26.13
C ASP A 415 -5.52 -13.66 25.38
N LEU A 416 -4.22 -13.81 25.16
CA LEU A 416 -3.63 -15.01 24.58
C LEU A 416 -3.93 -16.25 25.43
N LYS A 417 -3.76 -16.16 26.76
CA LYS A 417 -4.13 -17.26 27.67
C LYS A 417 -5.60 -17.64 27.52
N ALA A 418 -6.49 -16.65 27.49
CA ALA A 418 -7.92 -16.89 27.33
C ALA A 418 -8.25 -17.57 25.99
N VAL A 419 -7.58 -17.19 24.90
CA VAL A 419 -7.71 -17.89 23.62
C VAL A 419 -7.27 -19.34 23.78
N MET A 420 -6.04 -19.59 24.26
CA MET A 420 -5.51 -20.95 24.45
C MET A 420 -6.44 -21.84 25.27
N ASP A 421 -6.91 -21.35 26.41
CA ASP A 421 -7.81 -22.08 27.30
C ASP A 421 -9.15 -22.39 26.61
N SER A 422 -9.71 -21.43 25.85
CA SER A 422 -11.00 -21.61 25.15
C SER A 422 -10.98 -22.68 24.06
N ILE A 423 -9.82 -22.93 23.46
CA ILE A 423 -9.61 -23.97 22.45
C ILE A 423 -8.84 -25.18 22.99
N HIS A 424 -8.71 -25.28 24.32
CA HIS A 424 -8.09 -26.40 25.04
C HIS A 424 -6.63 -26.68 24.63
N ILE A 425 -5.88 -25.65 24.24
CA ILE A 425 -4.45 -25.75 23.95
C ILE A 425 -3.66 -25.56 25.24
N GLN A 426 -3.06 -26.65 25.73
CA GLN A 426 -2.26 -26.61 26.95
C GLN A 426 -0.87 -26.01 26.73
N LYS A 427 -0.25 -26.34 25.60
CA LYS A 427 1.10 -25.90 25.24
C LYS A 427 1.18 -25.61 23.74
N ALA A 428 1.86 -24.53 23.35
CA ALA A 428 2.02 -24.14 21.94
C ALA A 428 3.40 -23.54 21.68
N SER A 429 3.87 -23.61 20.45
CA SER A 429 4.93 -22.71 19.99
C SER A 429 4.35 -21.32 19.70
N LEU A 430 5.13 -20.27 19.94
CA LEU A 430 4.74 -18.89 19.66
C LEU A 430 5.64 -18.28 18.59
N LEU A 431 5.04 -17.54 17.66
CA LEU A 431 5.74 -16.64 16.75
C LEU A 431 5.17 -15.25 16.93
N GLY A 432 5.97 -14.38 17.55
CA GLY A 432 5.65 -12.98 17.77
C GLY A 432 6.47 -12.07 16.87
N TRP A 433 5.79 -11.15 16.19
CA TRP A 433 6.43 -10.10 15.40
C TRP A 433 6.16 -8.73 16.01
N SER A 434 7.23 -7.98 16.30
CA SER A 434 7.18 -6.63 16.89
C SER A 434 6.48 -6.66 18.24
N ASP A 435 5.40 -5.90 18.41
CA ASP A 435 4.46 -5.99 19.55
C ASP A 435 4.02 -7.42 19.90
N GLY A 436 3.85 -8.28 18.90
CA GLY A 436 3.56 -9.69 19.12
C GLY A 436 4.71 -10.43 19.80
N GLY A 437 5.96 -10.03 19.52
CA GLY A 437 7.14 -10.51 20.23
C GLY A 437 7.18 -10.02 21.68
N ASN A 438 6.83 -8.75 21.92
CA ASN A 438 6.73 -8.20 23.27
C ASN A 438 5.66 -8.93 24.09
N THR A 439 4.50 -9.20 23.48
CA THR A 439 3.41 -9.99 24.06
C THR A 439 3.87 -11.42 24.37
N ALA A 440 4.64 -12.04 23.48
CA ALA A 440 5.17 -13.39 23.70
C ALA A 440 6.14 -13.45 24.89
N ILE A 441 6.99 -12.43 25.07
CA ILE A 441 7.90 -12.34 26.23
C ILE A 441 7.09 -12.22 27.53
N GLU A 442 6.11 -11.30 27.59
CA GLU A 442 5.24 -11.18 28.77
C GLU A 442 4.49 -12.48 29.08
N PHE A 443 3.99 -13.15 28.03
CA PHE A 443 3.33 -14.43 28.17
C PHE A 443 4.29 -15.51 28.70
N ALA A 444 5.54 -15.54 28.22
CA ALA A 444 6.56 -16.48 28.69
C ALA A 444 6.93 -16.26 30.17
N LEU A 445 6.97 -15.01 30.63
CA LEU A 445 7.25 -14.69 32.02
C LEU A 445 6.10 -15.09 32.95
N LYS A 446 4.86 -15.06 32.47
CA LYS A 446 3.66 -15.35 33.27
C LYS A 446 3.22 -16.82 33.21
N HIS A 447 3.40 -17.46 32.05
CA HIS A 447 2.93 -18.81 31.74
C HIS A 447 3.99 -19.63 31.00
N PRO A 448 5.22 -19.77 31.55
CA PRO A 448 6.31 -20.47 30.87
C PRO A 448 5.96 -21.93 30.53
N GLU A 449 5.12 -22.58 31.34
CA GLU A 449 4.67 -23.96 31.15
C GLU A 449 3.82 -24.17 29.89
N LYS A 450 3.22 -23.09 29.36
CA LYS A 450 2.34 -23.11 28.19
C LYS A 450 3.10 -22.90 26.87
N ILE A 451 4.41 -22.68 26.89
CA ILE A 451 5.20 -22.45 25.68
C ILE A 451 6.13 -23.64 25.40
N ASP A 452 6.08 -24.13 24.18
CA ASP A 452 6.99 -25.16 23.69
C ASP A 452 8.29 -24.55 23.14
N LYS A 453 8.16 -23.64 22.18
CA LYS A 453 9.24 -22.85 21.60
C LYS A 453 8.76 -21.44 21.30
N MET A 454 9.69 -20.49 21.23
CA MET A 454 9.34 -19.09 20.99
C MET A 454 10.19 -18.49 19.88
N VAL A 455 9.56 -17.81 18.92
CA VAL A 455 10.23 -17.01 17.88
C VAL A 455 9.84 -15.55 18.09
N LEU A 456 10.85 -14.69 18.24
CA LEU A 456 10.71 -13.27 18.51
C LEU A 456 11.34 -12.47 17.37
N MET A 457 10.53 -11.90 16.48
CA MET A 457 11.01 -11.02 15.41
C MET A 457 10.87 -9.56 15.83
N GLY A 458 11.99 -8.82 15.96
CA GLY A 458 11.97 -7.38 16.21
C GLY A 458 11.30 -6.97 17.53
N ALA A 459 11.49 -7.75 18.61
CA ALA A 459 10.93 -7.47 19.93
C ALA A 459 11.80 -6.48 20.74
N ASN A 460 11.19 -5.78 21.69
CA ASN A 460 11.87 -4.94 22.67
C ASN A 460 11.31 -5.17 24.09
N ILE A 461 12.17 -5.07 25.11
CA ILE A 461 11.78 -5.23 26.52
C ILE A 461 11.51 -3.91 27.28
N PHE A 462 11.88 -2.76 26.71
CA PHE A 462 11.51 -1.43 27.21
C PHE A 462 11.26 -0.44 26.08
N PRO A 463 10.46 0.64 26.26
CA PRO A 463 10.23 1.64 25.23
C PRO A 463 11.40 2.62 25.10
N GLY A 464 11.26 3.54 24.14
CA GLY A 464 12.11 4.72 24.03
C GLY A 464 13.44 4.46 23.32
N THR A 465 14.25 5.51 23.26
CA THR A 465 15.42 5.58 22.37
C THR A 465 16.55 4.63 22.74
N ARG A 466 16.51 4.01 23.92
CA ARG A 466 17.48 2.97 24.31
C ARG A 466 17.24 1.65 23.58
N ALA A 467 15.99 1.35 23.22
CA ALA A 467 15.60 0.13 22.52
C ALA A 467 15.28 0.37 21.04
N ILE A 468 14.64 1.50 20.75
CA ILE A 468 14.06 1.82 19.45
C ILE A 468 14.84 2.98 18.83
N LYS A 469 15.02 2.99 17.50
CA LYS A 469 15.65 4.11 16.80
C LYS A 469 14.92 5.44 17.05
N GLU A 470 15.68 6.52 17.17
CA GLU A 470 15.20 7.84 17.60
C GLU A 470 14.15 8.43 16.65
N ASP A 471 14.32 8.25 15.34
CA ASP A 471 13.38 8.70 14.33
C ASP A 471 12.03 7.99 14.44
N ILE A 472 12.04 6.71 14.80
CA ILE A 472 10.84 5.90 15.04
C ILE A 472 10.14 6.35 16.33
N VAL A 473 10.87 6.57 17.43
CA VAL A 473 10.28 7.12 18.66
C VAL A 473 9.62 8.47 18.39
N ARG A 474 10.32 9.39 17.70
CA ARG A 474 9.76 10.70 17.32
C ARG A 474 8.55 10.59 16.39
N MET A 475 8.50 9.58 15.53
CA MET A 475 7.33 9.32 14.68
C MET A 475 6.10 8.97 15.54
N PHE A 476 6.25 8.11 16.54
CA PHE A 476 5.17 7.76 17.46
C PHE A 476 4.78 8.94 18.38
N GLU A 477 5.73 9.74 18.86
CA GLU A 477 5.43 10.97 19.63
C GLU A 477 4.59 11.95 18.82
N LYS A 478 4.96 12.20 17.55
CA LYS A 478 4.18 13.06 16.65
C LYS A 478 2.79 12.48 16.37
N ARG A 479 2.68 11.16 16.19
CA ARG A 479 1.38 10.48 16.03
C ARG A 479 0.52 10.71 17.27
N ARG A 480 1.07 10.52 18.48
CA ARG A 480 0.38 10.75 19.76
C ARG A 480 -0.14 12.18 19.82
N ASP A 481 0.72 13.17 19.59
CA ASP A 481 0.35 14.59 19.68
C ASP A 481 -0.73 14.96 18.66
N SER A 482 -0.70 14.35 17.47
CA SER A 482 -1.74 14.56 16.45
C SER A 482 -3.10 13.95 16.80
N LEU A 483 -3.14 12.94 17.68
CA LEU A 483 -4.35 12.23 18.08
C LEU A 483 -4.97 12.78 19.37
N MET A 484 -4.20 13.47 20.23
CA MET A 484 -4.66 13.96 21.55
C MET A 484 -5.91 14.85 21.53
N ASN A 485 -6.17 15.55 20.41
CA ASN A 485 -7.30 16.48 20.29
C ASN A 485 -8.48 15.90 19.49
N LEU A 486 -8.39 14.63 19.04
CA LEU A 486 -9.47 13.96 18.32
C LEU A 486 -10.36 13.22 19.32
N GLN A 487 -11.68 13.24 19.11
CA GLN A 487 -12.65 12.69 20.06
C GLN A 487 -13.42 11.48 19.54
N ASP A 488 -13.11 10.98 18.34
CA ASP A 488 -13.76 9.80 17.79
C ASP A 488 -13.14 8.49 18.32
N ALA A 489 -13.96 7.43 18.35
CA ALA A 489 -13.58 6.15 18.93
C ALA A 489 -12.35 5.52 18.26
N GLU A 490 -12.21 5.68 16.94
CA GLU A 490 -11.07 5.16 16.18
C GLU A 490 -9.79 5.89 16.58
N SER A 491 -9.80 7.22 16.54
CA SER A 491 -8.65 8.03 16.97
C SER A 491 -8.25 7.77 18.43
N ASN A 492 -9.21 7.54 19.32
CA ASN A 492 -8.94 7.16 20.71
C ASN A 492 -8.28 5.78 20.83
N ASN A 493 -8.69 4.80 20.02
CA ASN A 493 -8.02 3.51 19.95
C ASN A 493 -6.58 3.67 19.43
N GLN A 494 -6.42 4.41 18.33
CA GLN A 494 -5.11 4.69 17.73
C GLN A 494 -4.18 5.44 18.69
N LEU A 495 -4.72 6.35 19.52
CA LEU A 495 -3.95 7.05 20.54
C LEU A 495 -3.41 6.07 21.58
N ARG A 496 -4.26 5.15 22.08
CA ARG A 496 -3.85 4.14 23.06
C ARG A 496 -2.82 3.15 22.49
N LEU A 497 -2.98 2.73 21.24
CA LEU A 497 -1.99 1.89 20.53
C LEU A 497 -0.66 2.62 20.28
N THR A 498 -0.72 3.93 20.07
CA THR A 498 0.47 4.77 19.95
C THR A 498 1.16 4.92 21.32
N GLN A 499 0.37 5.10 22.39
CA GLN A 499 0.88 5.18 23.76
C GLN A 499 1.50 3.87 24.21
N LEU A 500 0.94 2.71 23.82
CA LEU A 500 1.51 1.39 24.07
C LEU A 500 2.97 1.33 23.61
N VAL A 501 3.28 1.66 22.36
CA VAL A 501 4.67 1.66 21.85
C VAL A 501 5.58 2.66 22.58
N LEU A 502 5.04 3.78 23.04
CA LEU A 502 5.82 4.84 23.71
C LEU A 502 6.07 4.55 25.20
N GLN A 503 5.26 3.71 25.83
CA GLN A 503 5.21 3.53 27.29
C GLN A 503 5.47 2.08 27.74
N GLU A 504 5.30 1.12 26.84
CA GLU A 504 5.40 -0.31 27.09
C GLU A 504 6.34 -0.97 26.05
N PRO A 505 6.82 -2.20 26.30
CA PRO A 505 6.71 -2.94 27.56
C PRO A 505 7.60 -2.33 28.63
N GLN A 506 7.40 -2.61 29.91
CA GLN A 506 8.37 -2.26 30.96
C GLN A 506 8.92 -3.50 31.65
N ILE A 507 9.37 -4.46 30.83
CA ILE A 507 9.86 -5.74 31.33
C ILE A 507 11.20 -5.52 32.04
N ASN A 508 11.29 -6.04 33.27
CA ASN A 508 12.55 -6.04 34.01
C ASN A 508 13.55 -6.99 33.33
N ALA A 509 14.75 -6.49 33.03
CA ALA A 509 15.80 -7.27 32.40
C ALA A 509 16.17 -8.54 33.20
N ASP A 510 16.13 -8.47 34.53
CA ASP A 510 16.48 -9.60 35.41
C ASP A 510 15.48 -10.75 35.30
N ASP A 511 14.24 -10.46 34.90
CA ASP A 511 13.19 -11.46 34.78
C ASP A 511 13.36 -12.36 33.56
N LEU A 512 14.05 -11.90 32.50
CA LEU A 512 14.26 -12.65 31.26
C LEU A 512 15.06 -13.95 31.47
N GLY A 513 15.86 -14.02 32.54
CA GLY A 513 16.58 -15.24 32.89
C GLY A 513 15.67 -16.42 33.28
N ARG A 514 14.38 -16.16 33.57
CA ARG A 514 13.38 -17.19 33.86
C ARG A 514 12.82 -17.87 32.61
N ILE A 515 13.03 -17.28 31.44
CA ILE A 515 12.61 -17.83 30.15
C ILE A 515 13.57 -18.97 29.80
N SER A 516 13.06 -20.20 29.87
CA SER A 516 13.86 -21.44 29.74
C SER A 516 13.54 -22.26 28.49
N MET A 517 12.40 -22.02 27.84
CA MET A 517 12.06 -22.68 26.58
C MET A 517 13.01 -22.22 25.45
N PRO A 518 13.29 -23.07 24.45
CA PRO A 518 14.08 -22.69 23.28
C PRO A 518 13.50 -21.45 22.61
N THR A 519 14.34 -20.43 22.42
CA THR A 519 13.91 -19.15 21.89
C THR A 519 14.78 -18.71 20.70
N LEU A 520 14.16 -18.37 19.58
CA LEU A 520 14.85 -17.74 18.46
C LEU A 520 14.55 -16.24 18.44
N ILE A 521 15.60 -15.43 18.49
CA ILE A 521 15.50 -13.97 18.39
C ILE A 521 15.95 -13.57 16.99
N LEU A 522 15.06 -12.96 16.23
CA LEU A 522 15.29 -12.52 14.86
C LEU A 522 15.21 -11.00 14.77
N ALA A 523 16.11 -10.40 14.00
CA ALA A 523 15.99 -9.02 13.56
C ALA A 523 16.66 -8.84 12.20
N GLY A 524 16.20 -7.86 11.43
CA GLY A 524 16.95 -7.41 10.26
C GLY A 524 18.18 -6.60 10.68
N GLU A 525 19.24 -6.61 9.87
CA GLU A 525 20.41 -5.74 10.09
C GLU A 525 20.04 -4.25 10.18
N SER A 526 19.00 -3.83 9.45
CA SER A 526 18.49 -2.45 9.45
C SER A 526 17.19 -2.26 10.24
N ASP A 527 16.88 -3.14 11.20
CA ASP A 527 15.65 -3.11 12.01
C ASP A 527 15.42 -1.76 12.73
N VAL A 528 14.17 -1.44 13.04
CA VAL A 528 13.79 -0.26 13.85
C VAL A 528 14.14 -0.45 15.33
N ILE A 529 14.17 -1.69 15.79
CA ILE A 529 14.76 -2.07 17.07
C ILE A 529 16.27 -2.07 16.91
N LYS A 530 16.96 -1.46 17.86
CA LYS A 530 18.42 -1.35 17.85
C LYS A 530 19.05 -2.73 18.00
N THR A 531 20.07 -3.03 17.20
CA THR A 531 20.79 -4.30 17.27
C THR A 531 21.35 -4.58 18.66
N GLU A 532 21.82 -3.54 19.35
CA GLU A 532 22.32 -3.64 20.74
C GLU A 532 21.23 -4.14 21.69
N HIS A 533 19.97 -3.72 21.45
CA HIS A 533 18.82 -4.14 22.24
C HIS A 533 18.41 -5.58 21.92
N THR A 534 18.42 -5.97 20.65
CA THR A 534 18.20 -7.38 20.25
C THR A 534 19.25 -8.30 20.90
N MET A 535 20.52 -7.88 20.90
CA MET A 535 21.60 -8.64 21.52
C MET A 535 21.52 -8.65 23.05
N LEU A 536 20.98 -7.60 23.68
CA LEU A 536 20.66 -7.60 25.10
C LEU A 536 19.64 -8.68 25.44
N ILE A 537 18.53 -8.78 24.70
CA ILE A 537 17.51 -9.82 24.91
C ILE A 537 18.13 -11.22 24.78
N ARG A 538 18.97 -11.42 23.76
CA ARG A 538 19.74 -12.66 23.58
C ARG A 538 20.66 -12.98 24.75
N ALA A 539 21.32 -11.99 25.32
CA ALA A 539 22.21 -12.19 26.45
C ALA A 539 21.44 -12.58 27.73
N LEU A 540 20.21 -12.08 27.88
CA LEU A 540 19.37 -12.30 29.06
C LEU A 540 18.60 -13.63 29.00
N ILE A 541 18.03 -13.99 27.85
CA ILE A 541 17.36 -15.30 27.66
C ILE A 541 18.42 -16.35 27.32
N LYS A 542 18.83 -17.15 28.31
CA LYS A 542 19.96 -18.09 28.13
C LYS A 542 19.67 -19.20 27.12
N SER A 543 18.43 -19.69 27.09
CA SER A 543 17.92 -20.70 26.14
C SER A 543 17.68 -20.16 24.72
N SER A 544 18.17 -18.96 24.40
CA SER A 544 17.95 -18.34 23.11
C SER A 544 19.14 -18.44 22.16
N ARG A 545 18.87 -18.32 20.86
CA ARG A 545 19.87 -17.96 19.84
C ARG A 545 19.35 -16.74 19.07
N ALA A 546 20.27 -15.93 18.56
CA ALA A 546 19.93 -14.74 17.79
C ALA A 546 20.44 -14.84 16.36
N GLU A 547 19.63 -14.43 15.39
CA GLU A 547 20.05 -14.26 14.01
C GLU A 547 19.72 -12.84 13.54
N ILE A 548 20.77 -12.09 13.18
CA ILE A 548 20.65 -10.78 12.54
C ILE A 548 20.78 -10.99 11.04
N ILE A 549 19.69 -10.73 10.31
CA ILE A 549 19.61 -11.06 8.89
C ILE A 549 20.13 -9.90 8.06
N ALA A 550 21.28 -10.12 7.41
CA ALA A 550 21.96 -9.12 6.60
C ALA A 550 21.06 -8.57 5.47
N GLY A 551 21.05 -7.25 5.28
CA GLY A 551 20.27 -6.59 4.24
C GLY A 551 18.75 -6.54 4.46
N GLU A 552 18.24 -7.11 5.56
CA GLU A 552 16.83 -7.12 5.93
C GLU A 552 16.52 -6.06 7.00
N ASP A 553 15.24 -5.78 7.24
CA ASP A 553 14.78 -4.84 8.26
C ASP A 553 13.59 -5.39 9.05
N HIS A 554 12.90 -4.52 9.80
CA HIS A 554 11.78 -4.88 10.67
C HIS A 554 10.66 -5.62 9.95
N TYR A 555 10.54 -5.44 8.63
CA TYR A 555 9.51 -6.07 7.80
C TYR A 555 10.00 -7.31 7.07
N LEU A 556 11.06 -7.98 7.55
CA LEU A 556 11.53 -9.28 7.04
C LEU A 556 10.39 -10.29 6.77
N PRO A 557 9.39 -10.50 7.66
CA PRO A 557 8.27 -11.41 7.38
C PRO A 557 7.48 -11.07 6.11
N LEU A 558 7.45 -9.79 5.72
CA LEU A 558 6.77 -9.32 4.50
C LEU A 558 7.69 -9.20 3.29
N LYS A 559 8.94 -8.75 3.49
CA LYS A 559 9.89 -8.46 2.40
C LYS A 559 10.53 -9.72 1.83
N ASN A 560 10.82 -10.69 2.70
CA ASN A 560 11.45 -11.94 2.33
C ASN A 560 10.80 -13.12 3.08
N PRO A 561 9.51 -13.38 2.83
CA PRO A 561 8.73 -14.38 3.56
C PRO A 561 9.30 -15.79 3.38
N GLY A 562 9.86 -16.12 2.21
CA GLY A 562 10.47 -17.44 1.98
C GLY A 562 11.65 -17.70 2.90
N LEU A 563 12.56 -16.73 3.04
CA LEU A 563 13.69 -16.82 3.97
C LEU A 563 13.20 -16.88 5.42
N PHE A 564 12.29 -15.97 5.80
CA PHE A 564 11.74 -15.92 7.15
C PHE A 564 11.06 -17.24 7.54
N ASN A 565 10.17 -17.75 6.68
CA ASN A 565 9.45 -19.00 6.92
C ASN A 565 10.42 -20.17 7.03
N LYS A 566 11.47 -20.22 6.19
CA LYS A 566 12.49 -21.26 6.28
C LYS A 566 13.20 -21.23 7.64
N ILE A 567 13.69 -20.07 8.08
CA ILE A 567 14.38 -19.91 9.37
C ILE A 567 13.46 -20.35 10.53
N VAL A 568 12.20 -19.92 10.49
CA VAL A 568 11.18 -20.29 11.47
C VAL A 568 10.95 -21.80 11.49
N LEU A 569 10.69 -22.40 10.33
CA LEU A 569 10.41 -23.84 10.22
C LEU A 569 11.60 -24.68 10.66
N ASP A 570 12.82 -24.31 10.25
CA ASP A 570 14.05 -24.99 10.66
C ASP A 570 14.18 -25.00 12.19
N PHE A 571 13.97 -23.84 12.84
CA PHE A 571 14.03 -23.74 14.29
C PHE A 571 12.90 -24.50 15.00
N LEU A 572 11.68 -24.42 14.49
CA LEU A 572 10.53 -25.12 15.10
C LEU A 572 10.65 -26.64 14.93
N ALA A 573 11.28 -27.12 13.84
CA ALA A 573 11.52 -28.54 13.59
C ALA A 573 12.71 -29.11 14.38
N ASP A 574 13.68 -28.25 14.76
CA ASP A 574 14.90 -28.68 15.44
C ASP A 574 14.62 -29.38 16.78
N LYS A 575 15.04 -30.64 16.92
CA LYS A 575 14.86 -31.42 18.16
C LYS A 575 16.07 -31.37 19.08
N SER A 576 17.14 -30.67 18.70
CA SER A 576 18.31 -30.52 19.54
C SER A 576 18.01 -29.61 20.73
N GLU A 577 18.44 -30.01 21.92
CA GLU A 577 18.40 -29.16 23.09
C GLU A 577 19.36 -27.99 22.86
N VAL A 578 18.88 -26.75 23.03
CA VAL A 578 19.74 -25.55 23.02
C VAL A 578 20.65 -25.66 24.24
N GLN A 579 21.89 -26.09 24.03
CA GLN A 579 22.92 -26.20 25.07
C GLN A 579 23.34 -24.84 25.63
#